data_AF-A0A972ZZ93-F1
#
_entry.id   AF-A0A972ZZ93-F1
#
_cell.length_a   1.000
_cell.length_b   1.000
_cell.length_c   1.000
_cell.angle_alpha   90.00
_cell.angle_beta   90.00
_cell.angle_gamma   90.00
#
_symmetry.space_group_name_H-M   'P 1'
#
loop_
_entity.id
_entity.type
_entity.pdbx_description
1 polymer ?
#
loop_
_entity_poly.entity_id
_entity_poly.type
_entity_poly.pdbx_seq_one_letter_code
_entity_poly.pdbx_strand_id
1 'polypeptide(L)'
;MGKTMKVFQIQHTANQGGKAGAVAPGITAEYPGEAETITLGFAPGKAYDSVGIGRHGNFMLWGWSATPSKMTEAGQRLFLNCLSYIHQFDRKPFVRIPQRTMARTMAALLFNRMEQYPKNAKTYLTNYFPEDLAKRYEKDLEGMRTHYETHTDLIYVAGRTFCIDEDLRSMGIGSNRDAAMLKTLIDLLADTSKAKPAQTCLTRYTDQSFDSPQAWQQWYEEAAHHLIFSDVGGYRFYEIADMN
;
A
#
# COMPACT_ATOMS: atom_id res chain seq x y z
N MET A 1 18.66 -32.05 -22.43
CA MET A 1 17.64 -31.51 -21.50
C MET A 1 18.35 -31.11 -20.22
N GLY A 2 18.41 -29.79 -19.96
CA GLY A 2 19.22 -29.20 -18.88
C GLY A 2 18.64 -29.42 -17.48
N LYS A 3 19.47 -29.17 -16.45
CA LYS A 3 19.11 -29.26 -15.03
C LYS A 3 17.79 -28.51 -14.76
N THR A 4 16.85 -29.18 -14.11
CA THR A 4 15.60 -28.57 -13.62
C THR A 4 15.93 -27.43 -12.67
N MET A 5 15.43 -26.22 -12.95
CA MET A 5 15.47 -25.11 -11.99
C MET A 5 14.66 -25.49 -10.75
N LYS A 6 15.25 -25.29 -9.56
CA LYS A 6 14.50 -25.35 -8.31
C LYS A 6 13.58 -24.13 -8.26
N VAL A 7 12.29 -24.34 -8.44
CA VAL A 7 11.26 -23.30 -8.27
C VAL A 7 10.46 -23.61 -7.00
N PHE A 8 10.07 -22.57 -6.27
CA PHE A 8 9.14 -22.72 -5.16
C PHE A 8 7.74 -22.97 -5.72
N GLN A 9 7.04 -23.97 -5.19
CA GLN A 9 5.64 -24.17 -5.51
C GLN A 9 4.81 -23.11 -4.77
N ILE A 10 4.25 -22.15 -5.52
CA ILE A 10 3.54 -21.00 -4.94
C ILE A 10 2.06 -21.32 -4.62
N GLN A 11 1.43 -22.27 -5.34
CA GLN A 11 0.04 -22.66 -5.07
C GLN A 11 -0.32 -24.03 -5.65
N HIS A 12 -1.31 -24.69 -5.04
CA HIS A 12 -2.08 -25.75 -5.67
C HIS A 12 -3.35 -25.13 -6.28
N THR A 13 -3.60 -25.35 -7.57
CA THR A 13 -4.88 -24.97 -8.18
C THR A 13 -5.66 -26.22 -8.55
N ALA A 14 -6.95 -26.25 -8.21
CA ALA A 14 -7.87 -27.31 -8.64
C ALA A 14 -8.37 -27.10 -10.08
N ASN A 15 -7.77 -26.19 -10.84
CA ASN A 15 -8.19 -25.84 -12.19
C ASN A 15 -7.84 -26.98 -13.16
N GLN A 16 -8.78 -27.90 -13.34
CA GLN A 16 -8.81 -28.80 -14.48
C GLN A 16 -8.89 -27.93 -15.75
N GLY A 17 -8.05 -28.26 -16.73
CA GLY A 17 -7.71 -27.38 -17.87
C GLY A 17 -8.91 -26.62 -18.46
N GLY A 18 -8.87 -25.29 -18.39
CA GLY A 18 -9.88 -24.41 -19.00
C GLY A 18 -10.09 -23.07 -18.30
N LYS A 19 -9.87 -22.99 -16.98
CA LYS A 19 -9.90 -21.72 -16.22
C LYS A 19 -8.48 -21.27 -15.86
N ALA A 20 -7.70 -20.91 -16.89
CA ALA A 20 -6.32 -20.44 -16.74
C ALA A 20 -6.27 -18.96 -16.30
N GLY A 21 -6.77 -18.67 -15.10
CA GLY A 21 -6.62 -17.36 -14.48
C GLY A 21 -6.05 -17.51 -13.09
N ALA A 22 -4.73 -17.37 -12.94
CA ALA A 22 -4.18 -16.89 -11.68
C ALA A 22 -4.21 -15.36 -11.71
N VAL A 23 -4.23 -14.73 -10.54
CA VAL A 23 -4.08 -13.29 -10.42
C VAL A 23 -2.86 -13.08 -9.56
N ALA A 24 -1.84 -12.43 -10.11
CA ALA A 24 -0.85 -11.82 -9.25
C ALA A 24 -1.50 -10.56 -8.66
N PRO A 25 -1.38 -10.34 -7.33
CA PRO A 25 -1.92 -9.15 -6.70
C PRO A 25 -1.41 -7.91 -7.43
N GLY A 26 -2.26 -6.89 -7.57
CA GLY A 26 -1.80 -5.66 -8.19
C GLY A 26 -0.64 -5.04 -7.44
N ILE A 27 0.41 -4.67 -8.15
CA ILE A 27 1.58 -3.99 -7.60
C ILE A 27 1.76 -2.70 -8.37
N THR A 28 1.67 -1.58 -7.67
CA THR A 28 1.90 -0.24 -8.22
C THR A 28 3.24 0.28 -7.71
N ALA A 29 3.76 1.35 -8.32
CA ALA A 29 4.97 2.04 -7.85
C ALA A 29 4.82 2.61 -6.42
N GLU A 30 3.60 2.69 -5.89
CA GLU A 30 3.29 3.16 -4.55
C GLU A 30 3.44 2.05 -3.48
N TYR A 31 3.74 0.82 -3.90
CA TYR A 31 4.03 -0.27 -2.98
C TYR A 31 5.28 0.06 -2.18
N PRO A 32 5.31 -0.25 -0.87
CA PRO A 32 6.52 -0.11 -0.09
C PRO A 32 7.63 -0.97 -0.72
N GLY A 33 8.79 -0.38 -0.94
CA GLY A 33 9.98 -1.03 -1.48
C GLY A 33 10.11 -0.82 -2.99
N GLU A 34 10.98 -1.60 -3.63
CA GLU A 34 11.13 -1.55 -5.08
C GLU A 34 10.12 -2.49 -5.74
N ALA A 35 9.07 -1.92 -6.32
CA ALA A 35 8.02 -2.68 -6.97
C ALA A 35 7.71 -2.14 -8.38
N GLU A 36 7.35 -3.03 -9.30
CA GLU A 36 7.19 -2.69 -10.72
C GLU A 36 6.08 -3.52 -11.37
N THR A 37 5.21 -2.86 -12.12
CA THR A 37 4.33 -3.52 -13.10
C THR A 37 5.06 -3.61 -14.44
N ILE A 38 5.33 -4.83 -14.89
CA ILE A 38 5.95 -5.10 -16.19
C ILE A 38 4.87 -5.26 -17.28
N THR A 39 3.77 -5.94 -16.94
CA THR A 39 2.64 -6.12 -17.86
C THR A 39 1.35 -6.19 -17.07
N LEU A 40 0.38 -5.35 -17.42
CA LEU A 40 -0.96 -5.38 -16.84
C LEU A 40 -1.69 -6.67 -17.21
N GLY A 41 -2.37 -7.27 -16.25
CA GLY A 41 -3.16 -8.48 -16.46
C GLY A 41 -4.56 -8.12 -16.93
N PHE A 42 -4.73 -7.79 -18.21
CA PHE A 42 -6.06 -7.43 -18.71
C PHE A 42 -6.90 -8.69 -18.92
N ALA A 43 -7.80 -8.98 -17.99
CA ALA A 43 -8.84 -9.99 -18.15
C ALA A 43 -10.17 -9.46 -17.57
N PRO A 44 -11.30 -9.58 -18.31
CA PRO A 44 -12.61 -9.27 -17.77
C PRO A 44 -12.86 -10.07 -16.49
N GLY A 45 -13.05 -9.38 -15.36
CA GLY A 45 -13.27 -10.00 -14.04
C GLY A 45 -12.08 -10.02 -13.09
N LYS A 46 -10.90 -9.53 -13.49
CA LYS A 46 -9.78 -9.24 -12.56
C LYS A 46 -9.85 -7.79 -12.08
N ALA A 47 -9.36 -7.52 -10.87
CA ALA A 47 -9.26 -6.15 -10.37
C ALA A 47 -8.29 -5.34 -11.26
N TYR A 48 -8.59 -4.05 -11.49
CA TYR A 48 -7.84 -3.19 -12.42
C TYR A 48 -6.35 -3.05 -12.07
N ASP A 49 -5.98 -3.30 -10.82
CA ASP A 49 -4.60 -3.26 -10.35
C ASP A 49 -3.83 -4.55 -10.66
N SER A 50 -4.50 -5.64 -11.04
CA SER A 50 -3.88 -6.96 -11.24
C SER A 50 -2.82 -6.97 -12.33
N VAL A 51 -1.69 -7.62 -12.05
CA VAL A 51 -0.59 -7.75 -13.02
C VAL A 51 -0.57 -9.11 -13.70
N GLY A 52 -0.23 -9.12 -14.98
CA GLY A 52 0.18 -10.33 -15.70
C GLY A 52 1.62 -10.68 -15.37
N ILE A 53 2.49 -9.66 -15.33
CA ILE A 53 3.88 -9.76 -14.91
C ILE A 53 4.19 -8.55 -14.03
N GLY A 54 4.75 -8.80 -12.85
CA GLY A 54 5.26 -7.75 -11.98
C GLY A 54 6.47 -8.20 -11.18
N ARG A 55 7.00 -7.28 -10.38
CA ARG A 55 8.12 -7.51 -9.47
C ARG A 55 7.89 -6.79 -8.15
N HIS A 56 8.31 -7.41 -7.05
CA HIS A 56 8.46 -6.77 -5.75
C HIS A 56 9.77 -7.25 -5.13
N GLY A 57 10.74 -6.36 -4.98
CA GLY A 57 12.10 -6.74 -4.60
C GLY A 57 12.67 -7.69 -5.65
N ASN A 58 13.14 -8.86 -5.20
CA ASN A 58 13.62 -9.95 -6.03
C ASN A 58 12.54 -10.98 -6.41
N PHE A 59 11.27 -10.78 -6.02
CA PHE A 59 10.18 -11.71 -6.34
C PHE A 59 9.49 -11.35 -7.65
N MET A 60 9.42 -12.33 -8.56
CA MET A 60 8.63 -12.22 -9.78
C MET A 60 7.18 -12.58 -9.47
N LEU A 61 6.27 -11.70 -9.86
CA LEU A 61 4.85 -11.99 -9.88
C LEU A 61 4.44 -12.46 -11.27
N TRP A 62 3.99 -13.72 -11.36
CA TRP A 62 3.56 -14.35 -12.60
C TRP A 62 2.06 -14.67 -12.57
N GLY A 63 1.29 -13.96 -13.39
CA GLY A 63 -0.17 -14.00 -13.40
C GLY A 63 -0.82 -15.13 -14.21
N TRP A 64 -0.05 -16.04 -14.82
CA TRP A 64 -0.61 -17.15 -15.61
C TRP A 64 -0.44 -18.51 -14.93
N SER A 65 -1.55 -19.24 -14.79
CA SER A 65 -1.58 -20.59 -14.25
C SER A 65 -1.41 -21.64 -15.34
N ALA A 66 -0.17 -21.89 -15.75
CA ALA A 66 0.17 -23.00 -16.62
C ALA A 66 1.54 -23.59 -16.25
N THR A 67 1.68 -24.91 -16.32
CA THR A 67 3.01 -25.52 -16.30
C THR A 67 3.77 -25.10 -17.56
N PRO A 68 5.11 -24.99 -17.55
CA PRO A 68 5.88 -24.63 -18.75
C PRO A 68 5.54 -25.48 -19.98
N SER A 69 5.26 -26.78 -19.80
CA SER A 69 4.84 -27.70 -20.86
C SER A 69 3.50 -27.37 -21.51
N LYS A 70 2.65 -26.55 -20.87
CA LYS A 70 1.36 -26.08 -21.39
C LYS A 70 1.43 -24.66 -21.96
N MET A 71 2.57 -23.99 -21.85
CA MET A 71 2.78 -22.66 -22.44
C MET A 71 3.11 -22.80 -23.93
N THR A 72 2.70 -21.79 -24.73
CA THR A 72 3.22 -21.64 -26.08
C THR A 72 4.73 -21.39 -26.05
N GLU A 73 5.43 -21.65 -27.15
CA GLU A 73 6.88 -21.38 -27.25
C GLU A 73 7.21 -19.90 -26.94
N ALA A 74 6.36 -18.97 -27.40
CA ALA A 74 6.48 -17.56 -27.06
C ALA A 74 6.30 -17.30 -25.55
N GLY A 75 5.34 -17.97 -24.89
CA GLY A 75 5.14 -17.88 -23.45
C GLY A 75 6.32 -18.41 -22.64
N GLN A 76 6.94 -19.51 -23.10
CA GLN A 76 8.16 -20.05 -22.49
C GLN A 76 9.33 -19.07 -22.61
N ARG A 77 9.54 -18.48 -23.80
CA ARG A 77 10.57 -17.46 -24.03
C ARG A 77 10.35 -16.23 -23.15
N LEU A 78 9.11 -15.75 -23.06
CA LEU A 78 8.75 -14.62 -22.19
C LEU A 78 9.08 -14.92 -20.73
N PHE A 79 8.70 -16.09 -20.22
CA PHE A 79 9.00 -16.49 -18.84
C PHE A 79 10.51 -16.50 -18.55
N LEU A 80 11.32 -17.04 -19.46
CA LEU A 80 12.79 -17.02 -19.32
C LEU A 80 13.37 -15.61 -19.36
N ASN A 81 12.85 -14.74 -20.24
CA ASN A 81 13.27 -13.34 -20.30
C ASN A 81 12.94 -12.59 -19.00
N CYS A 82 11.78 -12.84 -18.40
CA CYS A 82 11.41 -12.26 -17.11
C CYS A 82 12.33 -12.74 -15.98
N LEU A 83 12.73 -14.01 -15.97
CA LEU A 83 13.72 -14.53 -15.02
C LEU A 83 15.09 -13.87 -15.21
N SER A 84 15.53 -13.71 -16.45
CA SER A 84 16.79 -13.01 -16.75
C SER A 84 16.73 -11.54 -16.32
N TYR A 85 15.61 -10.87 -16.56
CA TYR A 85 15.40 -9.48 -16.14
C TYR A 85 15.42 -9.35 -14.63
N ILE A 86 14.67 -10.19 -13.90
CA ILE A 86 14.56 -10.03 -12.45
C ILE A 86 15.85 -10.39 -11.70
N HIS A 87 16.72 -11.20 -12.31
CA HIS A 87 17.99 -11.59 -11.71
C HIS A 87 18.89 -10.40 -11.34
N GLN A 88 18.79 -9.27 -12.04
CA GLN A 88 19.55 -8.05 -11.69
C GLN A 88 19.10 -7.41 -10.36
N PHE A 89 17.91 -7.78 -9.86
CA PHE A 89 17.39 -7.35 -8.57
C PHE A 89 17.59 -8.42 -7.50
N ASP A 90 18.53 -9.35 -7.69
CA ASP A 90 18.85 -10.32 -6.64
C ASP A 90 19.16 -9.60 -5.32
N ARG A 91 18.75 -10.23 -4.22
CA ARG A 91 18.82 -9.68 -2.86
C ARG A 91 18.05 -8.36 -2.63
N LYS A 92 17.23 -7.88 -3.57
CA LYS A 92 16.31 -6.77 -3.26
C LYS A 92 15.19 -7.26 -2.33
N PRO A 93 14.97 -6.60 -1.19
CA PRO A 93 14.04 -7.06 -0.17
C PRO A 93 12.58 -7.00 -0.65
N PHE A 94 11.81 -7.99 -0.22
CA PHE A 94 10.36 -8.01 -0.38
C PHE A 94 9.71 -7.48 0.88
N VAL A 95 8.79 -6.52 0.73
CA VAL A 95 8.06 -5.96 1.87
C VAL A 95 6.66 -6.57 1.91
N ARG A 96 6.37 -7.28 2.99
CA ARG A 96 5.04 -7.86 3.17
C ARG A 96 4.05 -6.76 3.53
N ILE A 97 2.96 -6.67 2.76
CA ILE A 97 1.88 -5.73 3.01
C ILE A 97 0.68 -6.52 3.53
N PRO A 98 0.39 -6.47 4.84
CA PRO A 98 -0.68 -7.26 5.44
C PRO A 98 -2.07 -6.75 5.01
N GLN A 99 -2.20 -5.44 4.77
CA GLN A 99 -3.47 -4.81 4.41
C GLN A 99 -3.26 -3.78 3.30
N ARG A 100 -4.09 -3.88 2.25
CA ARG A 100 -4.16 -2.89 1.18
C ARG A 100 -5.24 -1.86 1.51
N THR A 101 -5.01 -0.62 1.08
CA THR A 101 -6.00 0.45 1.13
C THR A 101 -5.95 1.34 -0.11
N MET A 102 -6.85 2.31 -0.18
CA MET A 102 -6.88 3.31 -1.25
C MET A 102 -5.79 4.35 -1.05
N ALA A 103 -5.08 4.68 -2.14
CA ALA A 103 -4.15 5.81 -2.19
C ALA A 103 -4.87 7.14 -1.91
N ARG A 104 -4.17 8.12 -1.33
CA ARG A 104 -4.78 9.42 -0.97
C ARG A 104 -5.29 10.18 -2.17
N THR A 105 -4.65 9.98 -3.33
CA THR A 105 -5.06 10.54 -4.64
C THR A 105 -6.47 10.11 -5.04
N MET A 106 -6.98 9.00 -4.52
CA MET A 106 -8.34 8.56 -4.77
C MET A 106 -9.38 9.53 -4.19
N ALA A 107 -9.08 10.27 -3.12
CA ALA A 107 -9.96 11.32 -2.62
C ALA A 107 -10.19 12.41 -3.69
N ALA A 108 -9.11 12.86 -4.36
CA ALA A 108 -9.20 13.84 -5.45
C ALA A 108 -10.01 13.31 -6.64
N LEU A 109 -9.83 12.03 -6.99
CA LEU A 109 -10.63 11.37 -8.03
C LEU A 109 -12.11 11.31 -7.66
N LEU A 110 -12.44 11.04 -6.39
CA LEU A 110 -13.82 11.05 -5.92
C LEU A 110 -14.45 12.44 -6.04
N PHE A 111 -13.74 13.53 -5.72
CA PHE A 111 -14.24 14.89 -5.95
C PHE A 111 -14.56 15.14 -7.43
N ASN A 112 -13.65 14.76 -8.35
CA ASN A 112 -13.90 14.88 -9.79
C ASN A 112 -15.12 14.04 -10.25
N ARG A 113 -15.31 12.84 -9.67
CA ARG A 113 -16.49 12.00 -9.95
C ARG A 113 -17.79 12.62 -9.45
N MET A 114 -17.76 13.26 -8.28
CA MET A 114 -18.91 13.94 -7.71
C MET A 114 -19.31 15.17 -8.53
N GLU A 115 -18.34 15.93 -9.05
CA GLU A 115 -18.60 17.04 -9.99
C GLU A 115 -19.16 16.54 -11.33
N GLN A 116 -18.57 15.47 -11.88
CA GLN A 116 -19.02 14.88 -13.14
C GLN A 116 -20.43 14.27 -13.02
N TYR A 117 -20.76 13.70 -11.86
CA TYR A 117 -22.04 13.02 -11.61
C TYR A 117 -22.68 13.48 -10.29
N PRO A 118 -23.25 14.71 -10.22
CA PRO A 118 -23.76 15.29 -8.98
C PRO A 118 -24.84 14.46 -8.29
N LYS A 119 -25.66 13.72 -9.06
CA LYS A 119 -26.68 12.80 -8.53
C LYS A 119 -26.11 11.71 -7.61
N ASN A 120 -24.83 11.37 -7.75
CA ASN A 120 -24.14 10.37 -6.95
C ASN A 120 -23.33 10.98 -5.80
N ALA A 121 -23.21 12.31 -5.72
CA ALA A 121 -22.33 12.99 -4.77
C ALA A 121 -22.62 12.60 -3.32
N LYS A 122 -23.90 12.61 -2.91
CA LYS A 122 -24.32 12.17 -1.59
C LYS A 122 -23.87 10.74 -1.25
N THR A 123 -23.94 9.83 -2.22
CA THR A 123 -23.51 8.44 -2.02
C THR A 123 -21.99 8.37 -1.79
N TYR A 124 -21.21 9.10 -2.58
CA TYR A 124 -19.76 9.15 -2.40
C TYR A 124 -19.37 9.80 -1.06
N LEU A 125 -20.00 10.92 -0.69
CA LEU A 125 -19.79 11.60 0.59
C LEU A 125 -20.02 10.66 1.77
N THR A 126 -21.16 9.97 1.80
CA THR A 126 -21.51 9.05 2.91
C THR A 126 -20.63 7.80 2.94
N ASN A 127 -20.17 7.29 1.79
CA ASN A 127 -19.43 6.04 1.74
C ASN A 127 -17.92 6.18 2.01
N TYR A 128 -17.34 7.34 1.70
CA TYR A 128 -15.88 7.51 1.65
C TYR A 128 -15.34 8.61 2.55
N PHE A 129 -16.18 9.41 3.22
CA PHE A 129 -15.73 10.52 4.06
C PHE A 129 -16.39 10.51 5.44
N PRO A 130 -15.78 11.11 6.47
CA PRO A 130 -16.34 11.20 7.81
C PRO A 130 -17.73 11.87 7.79
N GLU A 131 -18.66 11.35 8.59
CA GLU A 131 -20.06 11.78 8.55
C GLU A 131 -20.24 13.28 8.85
N ASP A 132 -19.45 13.82 9.77
CA ASP A 132 -19.43 15.23 10.15
C ASP A 132 -18.94 16.10 8.99
N LEU A 133 -17.86 15.73 8.31
CA LEU A 133 -17.36 16.44 7.13
C LEU A 133 -18.34 16.32 5.96
N ALA A 134 -18.90 15.14 5.72
CA ALA A 134 -19.89 14.90 4.68
C ALA A 134 -21.15 15.76 4.87
N LYS A 135 -21.62 15.93 6.11
CA LYS A 135 -22.74 16.84 6.44
C LYS A 135 -22.36 18.30 6.30
N ARG A 136 -21.19 18.70 6.84
CA ARG A 136 -20.70 20.08 6.80
C ARG A 136 -20.60 20.61 5.37
N TYR A 137 -20.14 19.75 4.45
CA TYR A 137 -19.87 20.12 3.07
C TYR A 137 -20.90 19.54 2.06
N GLU A 138 -22.08 19.08 2.51
CA GLU A 138 -23.08 18.45 1.62
C GLU A 138 -23.44 19.31 0.40
N LYS A 139 -23.36 20.64 0.55
CA LYS A 139 -23.65 21.64 -0.50
C LYS A 139 -22.42 22.45 -0.96
N ASP A 140 -21.23 22.10 -0.48
CA ASP A 140 -19.99 22.84 -0.73
C ASP A 140 -18.84 21.86 -1.04
N LEU A 141 -18.92 21.25 -2.23
CA LEU A 141 -17.94 20.27 -2.67
C LEU A 141 -16.55 20.90 -2.86
N GLU A 142 -16.49 22.15 -3.31
CA GLU A 142 -15.24 22.88 -3.52
C GLU A 142 -14.54 23.20 -2.19
N GLY A 143 -15.31 23.62 -1.18
CA GLY A 143 -14.79 23.79 0.17
C GLY A 143 -14.26 22.50 0.77
N MET A 144 -14.92 21.36 0.50
CA MET A 144 -14.43 20.05 0.92
C MET A 144 -13.14 19.66 0.20
N ARG A 145 -13.08 19.85 -1.12
CA ARG A 145 -11.88 19.62 -1.94
C ARG A 145 -10.71 20.41 -1.37
N THR A 146 -10.88 21.72 -1.18
CA THR A 146 -9.86 22.60 -0.59
C THR A 146 -9.43 22.12 0.80
N HIS A 147 -10.37 21.67 1.63
CA HIS A 147 -10.06 21.14 2.95
C HIS A 147 -9.16 19.90 2.89
N TYR A 148 -9.43 18.95 1.98
CA TYR A 148 -8.57 17.77 1.80
C TYR A 148 -7.24 18.10 1.14
N GLU A 149 -7.22 18.98 0.13
CA GLU A 149 -5.99 19.38 -0.56
C GLU A 149 -5.01 20.09 0.39
N THR A 150 -5.51 20.96 1.26
CA THR A 150 -4.69 21.64 2.28
C THR A 150 -4.19 20.72 3.40
N HIS A 151 -4.81 19.56 3.60
CA HIS A 151 -4.42 18.55 4.60
C HIS A 151 -3.91 17.26 3.96
N THR A 152 -3.47 17.29 2.70
CA THR A 152 -3.12 16.10 1.92
C THR A 152 -2.13 15.19 2.64
N ASP A 153 -1.15 15.78 3.32
CA ASP A 153 -0.10 15.04 4.03
C ASP A 153 -0.54 14.39 5.34
N LEU A 154 -1.75 14.70 5.82
CA LEU A 154 -2.36 14.10 7.02
C LEU A 154 -3.49 13.12 6.69
N ILE A 155 -3.79 12.91 5.41
CA ILE A 155 -4.81 11.95 4.99
C ILE A 155 -4.37 10.53 5.35
N TYR A 156 -5.27 9.76 5.94
CA TYR A 156 -5.17 8.30 6.07
C TYR A 156 -6.53 7.65 5.79
N VAL A 157 -6.56 6.33 5.58
CA VAL A 157 -7.82 5.60 5.36
C VAL A 157 -8.16 4.70 6.54
N ALA A 158 -9.31 4.96 7.17
CA ALA A 158 -9.91 4.08 8.18
C ALA A 158 -11.01 3.23 7.53
N GLY A 159 -10.74 1.94 7.32
CA GLY A 159 -11.64 1.04 6.59
C GLY A 159 -11.76 1.45 5.12
N ARG A 160 -12.74 2.29 4.80
CA ARG A 160 -12.94 2.88 3.45
C ARG A 160 -13.08 4.41 3.47
N THR A 161 -12.90 5.02 4.63
CA THR A 161 -13.12 6.45 4.84
C THR A 161 -11.79 7.18 4.78
N PHE A 162 -11.68 8.20 3.93
CA PHE A 162 -10.55 9.14 3.92
C PHE A 162 -10.70 10.08 5.11
N CYS A 163 -9.83 9.93 6.10
CA CYS A 163 -9.79 10.76 7.30
C CYS A 163 -8.60 11.71 7.24
N ILE A 164 -8.68 12.84 7.94
CA ILE A 164 -7.54 13.71 8.25
C ILE A 164 -7.10 13.39 9.68
N ASP A 165 -5.80 13.17 9.90
CA ASP A 165 -5.29 12.85 11.23
C ASP A 165 -5.18 14.10 12.12
N GLU A 166 -6.25 14.36 12.86
CA GLU A 166 -6.36 15.47 13.81
C GLU A 166 -5.43 15.30 15.02
N ASP A 167 -5.11 14.06 15.41
CA ASP A 167 -4.18 13.80 16.51
C ASP A 167 -2.78 14.30 16.13
N LEU A 168 -2.29 13.92 14.93
CA LEU A 168 -1.02 14.43 14.40
C LEU A 168 -1.02 15.95 14.31
N ARG A 169 -2.09 16.54 13.76
CA ARG A 169 -2.20 18.01 13.64
C ARG A 169 -2.14 18.70 15.00
N SER A 170 -2.86 18.19 16.00
CA SER A 170 -2.88 18.75 17.35
C SER A 170 -1.52 18.67 18.05
N MET A 171 -0.69 17.68 17.68
CA MET A 171 0.67 17.51 18.17
C MET A 171 1.71 18.30 17.36
N GLY A 172 1.29 19.07 16.35
CA GLY A 172 2.19 19.88 15.52
C GLY A 172 2.90 19.10 14.41
N ILE A 173 2.47 17.87 14.13
CA ILE A 173 3.01 17.05 13.04
C ILE A 173 2.21 17.35 11.77
N GLY A 174 2.89 17.86 10.74
CA GLY A 174 2.26 18.29 9.50
C GLY A 174 2.17 17.24 8.39
N SER A 175 2.90 16.13 8.53
CA SER A 175 2.91 15.06 7.53
C SER A 175 3.03 13.68 8.16
N ASN A 176 2.24 12.74 7.65
CA ASN A 176 2.29 11.33 8.03
C ASN A 176 3.29 10.50 7.19
N ARG A 177 4.01 11.15 6.27
CA ARG A 177 4.95 10.50 5.33
C ARG A 177 6.40 10.63 5.76
N ASP A 178 6.67 11.59 6.63
CA ASP A 178 8.01 11.86 7.13
C ASP A 178 8.32 10.94 8.30
N ALA A 179 9.30 10.04 8.15
CA ALA A 179 9.69 9.10 9.19
C ALA A 179 10.11 9.80 10.50
N ALA A 180 10.57 11.06 10.45
CA ALA A 180 10.89 11.85 11.63
C ALA A 180 9.68 12.09 12.55
N MET A 181 8.46 11.95 12.03
CA MET A 181 7.24 12.00 12.85
C MET A 181 7.26 10.93 13.95
N LEU A 182 7.83 9.75 13.66
CA LEU A 182 7.82 8.63 14.60
C LEU A 182 8.66 8.97 15.82
N LYS A 183 9.84 9.58 15.63
CA LYS A 183 10.65 10.08 16.74
C LYS A 183 9.88 11.09 17.60
N THR A 184 9.20 12.04 16.95
CA THR A 184 8.37 13.02 17.65
C THR A 184 7.28 12.35 18.49
N LEU A 185 6.57 11.37 17.93
CA LEU A 185 5.53 10.63 18.66
C LEU A 185 6.10 9.85 19.84
N ILE A 186 7.29 9.23 19.69
CA ILE A 186 7.97 8.49 20.76
C ILE A 186 8.34 9.44 21.90
N ASP A 187 8.89 10.62 21.59
CA ASP A 187 9.23 11.64 22.59
C ASP A 187 8.00 12.12 23.37
N LEU A 188 6.86 12.24 22.69
CA LEU A 188 5.58 12.63 23.29
C LEU A 188 4.99 11.58 24.23
N LEU A 189 5.48 10.33 24.24
CA LEU A 189 5.05 9.32 25.21
C LEU A 189 5.43 9.68 26.65
N ALA A 190 6.45 10.52 26.85
CA ALA A 190 6.84 11.01 28.17
C ALA A 190 5.88 12.07 28.75
N ASP A 191 5.10 12.75 27.89
CA ASP A 191 4.09 13.72 28.29
C ASP A 191 2.75 13.01 28.50
N THR A 192 2.30 12.89 29.76
CA THR A 192 1.05 12.20 30.10
C THR A 192 -0.19 12.77 29.41
N SER A 193 -0.18 14.05 29.01
CA SER A 193 -1.30 14.67 28.29
C SER A 193 -1.36 14.28 26.81
N LYS A 194 -0.23 13.84 26.24
CA LYS A 194 -0.07 13.48 24.82
C LYS A 194 0.26 12.00 24.59
N ALA A 195 0.58 11.25 25.64
CA ALA A 195 1.00 9.86 25.54
C ALA A 195 -0.05 8.97 24.85
N LYS A 196 -1.34 9.14 25.17
CA LYS A 196 -2.42 8.35 24.55
C LYS A 196 -2.59 8.62 23.05
N PRO A 197 -2.76 9.87 22.56
CA PRO A 197 -2.81 10.13 21.13
C PRO A 197 -1.50 9.74 20.42
N ALA A 198 -0.34 9.97 21.04
CA ALA A 198 0.95 9.55 20.49
C ALA A 198 1.03 8.03 20.28
N GLN A 199 0.66 7.24 21.30
CA GLN A 199 0.61 5.78 21.21
C GLN A 199 -0.39 5.30 20.14
N THR A 200 -1.52 5.99 20.01
CA THR A 200 -2.53 5.69 18.98
C THR A 200 -1.96 5.92 17.58
N CYS A 201 -1.28 7.04 17.36
CA CYS A 201 -0.60 7.33 16.09
C CYS A 201 0.52 6.32 15.80
N LEU A 202 1.37 5.98 16.79
CA LEU A 202 2.43 4.97 16.61
C LEU A 202 1.86 3.62 16.15
N THR A 203 0.77 3.18 16.77
CA THR A 203 0.06 1.93 16.41
C THR A 203 -0.61 2.03 15.03
N ARG A 204 -1.06 3.23 14.64
CA ARG A 204 -1.67 3.47 13.32
C ARG A 204 -0.64 3.39 12.20
N TYR A 205 0.52 4.00 12.41
CA TYR A 205 1.54 4.23 11.38
C TYR A 205 2.66 3.18 11.35
N THR A 206 2.63 2.18 12.24
CA THR A 206 3.61 1.09 12.25
C THR A 206 2.91 -0.26 12.46
N ASP A 207 3.59 -1.35 12.10
CA ASP A 207 3.19 -2.72 12.48
C ASP A 207 3.77 -3.15 13.83
N GLN A 208 4.30 -2.19 14.61
CA GLN A 208 4.93 -2.43 15.90
C GLN A 208 3.97 -2.19 17.07
N SER A 209 4.24 -2.86 18.18
CA SER A 209 3.55 -2.66 19.44
C SER A 209 4.53 -2.90 20.58
N PHE A 210 4.72 -1.89 21.42
CA PHE A 210 5.59 -1.96 22.58
C PHE A 210 4.90 -1.36 23.80
N ASP A 211 5.20 -1.93 24.97
CA ASP A 211 4.60 -1.56 26.25
C ASP A 211 5.32 -0.38 26.93
N SER A 212 6.45 0.09 26.40
CA SER A 212 7.24 1.17 27.00
C SER A 212 7.82 2.15 25.98
N PRO A 213 7.97 3.43 26.33
CA PRO A 213 8.66 4.42 25.48
C PRO A 213 10.10 4.02 25.14
N GLN A 214 10.79 3.33 26.05
CA GLN A 214 12.17 2.87 25.84
C GLN A 214 12.26 1.82 24.74
N ALA A 215 11.31 0.87 24.69
CA ALA A 215 11.26 -0.14 23.63
C ALA A 215 10.94 0.49 22.26
N TRP A 216 10.05 1.49 22.22
CA TRP A 216 9.82 2.29 21.02
C TRP A 216 11.08 3.00 20.54
N GLN A 217 11.80 3.65 21.45
CA GLN A 217 13.03 4.39 21.13
C GLN A 217 14.11 3.45 20.57
N GLN A 218 14.32 2.30 21.21
CA GLN A 218 15.27 1.30 20.74
C GLN A 218 14.93 0.82 19.33
N TRP A 219 13.67 0.45 19.07
CA TRP A 219 13.24 0.03 17.74
C TRP A 219 13.47 1.12 16.69
N TYR A 220 13.14 2.38 17.01
CA TYR A 220 13.32 3.48 16.06
C TYR A 220 14.80 3.71 15.75
N GLU A 221 15.70 3.63 16.73
CA GLU A 221 17.15 3.76 16.52
C GLU A 221 17.70 2.69 15.58
N GLU A 222 17.20 1.46 15.70
CA GLU A 222 17.57 0.34 14.83
C GLU A 222 16.97 0.46 13.42
N ALA A 223 15.70 0.87 13.32
CA ALA A 223 14.95 0.82 12.07
C ALA A 223 15.00 2.12 11.24
N ALA A 224 15.31 3.28 11.82
CA ALA A 224 15.10 4.61 11.22
C ALA A 224 15.68 4.78 9.80
N HIS A 225 16.82 4.14 9.51
CA HIS A 225 17.48 4.23 8.19
C HIS A 225 16.86 3.32 7.12
N HIS A 226 15.92 2.45 7.51
CA HIS A 226 15.32 1.41 6.68
C HIS A 226 13.79 1.51 6.65
N LEU A 227 13.22 2.60 7.14
CA LEU A 227 11.77 2.83 7.10
C LEU A 227 11.34 3.43 5.77
N ILE A 228 10.26 2.88 5.24
CA ILE A 228 9.57 3.40 4.06
C ILE A 228 8.09 3.53 4.32
N PHE A 229 7.52 4.64 3.86
CA PHE A 229 6.10 4.90 3.99
C PHE A 229 5.32 4.41 2.77
N SER A 230 4.12 3.86 2.96
CA SER A 230 3.20 3.55 1.86
C SER A 230 1.75 3.93 2.16
N ASP A 231 1.16 4.69 1.22
CA ASP A 231 -0.28 4.98 1.20
C ASP A 231 -1.11 3.71 1.01
N VAL A 232 -0.82 2.97 -0.06
CA VAL A 232 -1.58 1.77 -0.43
C VAL A 232 -1.33 0.59 0.51
N GLY A 233 -0.23 0.63 1.27
CA GLY A 233 0.07 -0.26 2.40
C GLY A 233 -0.61 0.17 3.71
N GLY A 234 -1.73 0.89 3.67
CA GLY A 234 -2.46 1.22 4.89
C GLY A 234 -1.98 2.49 5.59
N TYR A 235 -1.26 3.38 4.90
CA TYR A 235 -0.64 4.59 5.47
C TYR A 235 0.29 4.23 6.62
N ARG A 236 1.26 3.35 6.37
CA ARG A 236 2.19 2.82 7.39
C ARG A 236 3.64 2.90 6.94
N PHE A 237 4.52 2.98 7.92
CA PHE A 237 5.94 2.74 7.77
C PHE A 237 6.22 1.24 7.87
N TYR A 238 6.99 0.76 6.90
CA TYR A 238 7.50 -0.60 6.84
C TYR A 238 9.02 -0.58 6.97
N GLU A 239 9.54 -1.51 7.74
CA GLU A 239 10.97 -1.76 7.81
C GLU A 239 11.40 -2.60 6.59
N ILE A 240 12.43 -2.12 5.90
CA ILE A 240 13.11 -2.89 4.86
C ILE A 240 14.25 -3.65 5.53
N ALA A 241 14.27 -4.97 5.40
CA ALA A 241 15.39 -5.76 5.89
C ALA A 241 16.70 -5.34 5.21
N ASP A 242 17.74 -5.13 6.03
CA ASP A 242 19.11 -4.98 5.55
C ASP A 242 19.62 -6.31 5.00
N MET A 243 20.08 -6.26 3.76
CA MET A 243 20.60 -7.43 3.04
C MET A 243 22.13 -7.30 2.99
N ASN A 244 22.79 -7.46 4.14
CA ASN A 244 24.24 -7.68 4.21
C ASN A 244 24.62 -9.03 3.58
#